data_AF-A0A2X2XUL7-F1
#
_entry.id   AF-A0A2X2XUL7-F1
#
_cell.length_a   1.000
_cell.length_b   1.000
_cell.length_c   1.000
_cell.angle_alpha   90.00
_cell.angle_beta   90.00
_cell.angle_gamma   90.00
#
_symmetry.space_group_name_H-M   'P 1'
#
loop_
_entity.id
_entity.type
_entity.pdbx_description
1 polymer ?
#
loop_
_entity_poly.entity_id
_entity_poly.type
_entity_poly.pdbx_seq_one_letter_code
_entity_poly.pdbx_strand_id
1 'polypeptide(L)'
;MARKGPTIDEGISQSIRNQFNDEIPQLFAYSQLLLSINGHDGRYGTCHTPMKFWAAWREEDITDTQMYALRNHQLSTEQIHALFDHRPSADLQLVPTVNRWGGTGRQWAG
;
A
#
# COMPACT_ATOMS: atom_id res chain seq x y z
N MET A 1 -6.73 -25.06 9.46
CA MET A 1 -6.11 -24.78 8.15
C MET A 1 -6.26 -23.29 7.88
N ALA A 2 -5.17 -22.52 7.89
CA ALA A 2 -5.23 -21.09 7.57
C ALA A 2 -5.64 -20.94 6.09
N ARG A 3 -6.70 -20.17 5.81
CA ARG A 3 -7.09 -19.87 4.43
C ARG A 3 -6.01 -18.95 3.86
N LYS A 4 -5.20 -19.47 2.95
CA LYS A 4 -4.27 -18.69 2.14
C LYS A 4 -5.11 -17.62 1.42
N GLY A 5 -4.78 -16.34 1.61
CA GLY A 5 -5.48 -15.25 0.93
C GLY A 5 -5.41 -15.40 -0.59
N PRO A 6 -6.33 -14.76 -1.34
CA PRO A 6 -6.36 -14.89 -2.78
C PRO A 6 -5.02 -14.48 -3.39
N THR A 7 -4.56 -15.28 -4.34
CA THR A 7 -3.32 -15.03 -5.08
C THR A 7 -3.48 -13.85 -6.04
N ILE A 8 -2.36 -13.28 -6.50
CA ILE A 8 -2.37 -12.23 -7.53
C ILE A 8 -3.16 -12.68 -8.76
N ASP A 9 -2.96 -13.94 -9.16
CA ASP A 9 -3.59 -14.53 -10.33
C ASP A 9 -5.12 -14.66 -10.16
N GLU A 10 -5.59 -15.01 -8.96
CA GLU A 10 -7.02 -15.02 -8.65
C GLU A 10 -7.61 -13.61 -8.70
N GLY A 11 -6.89 -12.60 -8.20
CA GLY A 11 -7.31 -11.20 -8.29
C GLY A 11 -7.39 -10.69 -9.74
N ILE A 12 -6.45 -11.09 -10.60
CA ILE A 12 -6.48 -10.78 -12.04
C ILE A 12 -7.65 -11.50 -12.72
N SER A 13 -7.84 -12.79 -12.44
CA SER A 13 -8.95 -13.58 -12.97
C SER A 13 -10.30 -12.97 -12.59
N GLN A 14 -10.46 -12.56 -11.33
CA GLN A 14 -11.67 -11.87 -10.87
C GLN A 14 -11.85 -10.52 -11.59
N SER A 15 -10.78 -9.75 -11.73
CA SER A 15 -10.83 -8.46 -12.44
C SER A 15 -11.23 -8.61 -13.90
N ILE A 16 -10.78 -9.68 -14.58
CA ILE A 16 -11.14 -9.97 -15.97
C ILE A 16 -12.60 -10.47 -16.06
N ARG A 17 -13.00 -11.43 -15.21
CA ARG A 17 -14.38 -11.95 -15.22
C ARG A 17 -15.40 -10.84 -14.97
N ASN A 18 -15.14 -9.96 -14.01
CA ASN A 18 -16.05 -8.87 -13.65
C ASN A 18 -16.33 -7.85 -14.78
N GLN A 19 -15.55 -7.90 -15.87
CA GLN A 19 -15.74 -7.07 -17.07
C GLN A 19 -16.74 -7.67 -18.07
N PHE A 20 -17.19 -8.91 -17.88
CA PHE A 20 -18.17 -9.52 -18.77
C PHE A 20 -19.58 -8.99 -18.56
N ASN A 21 -20.41 -9.10 -19.60
CA ASN A 21 -21.74 -8.52 -19.64
C ASN A 21 -22.71 -9.10 -18.59
N ASP A 22 -22.45 -10.31 -18.12
CA ASP A 22 -23.20 -11.01 -17.07
C ASP A 22 -22.71 -10.68 -15.65
N GLU A 23 -21.70 -9.82 -15.52
CA GLU A 23 -21.09 -9.41 -14.25
C GLU A 23 -21.31 -7.92 -13.98
N ILE A 24 -20.25 -7.14 -13.68
CA ILE A 24 -20.33 -5.72 -13.29
C ILE A 24 -19.48 -4.81 -14.21
N PRO A 25 -19.71 -4.83 -15.54
CA PRO A 25 -18.85 -4.17 -16.51
C PRO A 25 -18.81 -2.63 -16.33
N GLN A 26 -19.87 -2.04 -15.78
CA GLN A 26 -19.96 -0.60 -15.55
C GLN A 26 -18.93 -0.08 -14.53
N LEU A 27 -18.44 -0.95 -13.62
CA LEU A 27 -17.35 -0.60 -12.71
C LEU A 27 -16.01 -0.35 -13.46
N PHE A 28 -15.91 -0.85 -14.69
CA PHE A 28 -14.70 -0.82 -15.50
C PHE A 28 -14.79 0.19 -16.66
N ALA A 29 -15.92 0.88 -16.84
CA ALA A 29 -16.17 1.76 -17.99
C ALA A 29 -15.12 2.87 -18.16
N TYR A 30 -14.56 3.37 -17.05
CA TYR A 30 -13.54 4.43 -17.04
C TYR A 30 -12.22 4.00 -16.38
N SER A 31 -12.10 2.71 -16.05
CA SER A 31 -10.93 2.19 -15.35
C SER A 31 -9.75 2.07 -16.30
N GLN A 32 -8.87 3.07 -16.28
CA GLN A 32 -7.68 3.09 -17.15
C GLN A 32 -6.59 2.13 -16.66
N LEU A 33 -6.57 1.84 -15.35
CA LEU A 33 -5.57 0.99 -14.70
C LEU A 33 -6.25 0.06 -13.70
N LEU A 34 -5.88 -1.22 -13.75
CA LEU A 34 -6.29 -2.26 -12.83
C LEU A 34 -5.06 -2.79 -12.12
N LEU A 35 -5.17 -3.06 -10.82
CA LEU A 35 -4.10 -3.60 -10.00
C LEU A 35 -4.60 -4.83 -9.24
N SER A 36 -3.75 -5.86 -9.20
CA SER A 36 -3.87 -7.00 -8.31
C SER A 36 -2.60 -7.05 -7.47
N ILE A 37 -2.73 -6.87 -6.15
CA ILE A 37 -1.60 -6.68 -5.22
C ILE A 37 -1.77 -7.57 -3.99
N ASN A 38 -0.67 -8.08 -3.47
CA ASN A 38 -0.54 -8.71 -2.16
C ASN A 38 0.62 -8.03 -1.40
N GLY A 39 0.97 -8.51 -0.20
CA GLY A 39 2.02 -7.89 0.62
C GLY A 39 3.46 -7.96 0.06
N HIS A 40 3.70 -8.59 -1.09
CA HIS A 40 5.03 -8.78 -1.67
C HIS A 40 5.05 -8.53 -3.19
N ASP A 41 3.99 -8.90 -3.90
CA ASP A 41 3.90 -8.81 -5.35
C ASP A 41 2.73 -7.93 -5.76
N GLY A 42 2.90 -7.23 -6.88
CA GLY A 42 1.83 -6.51 -7.55
C GLY A 42 1.89 -6.75 -9.05
N ARG A 43 0.73 -6.76 -9.70
CA ARG A 43 0.60 -6.73 -11.15
C ARG A 43 -0.43 -5.71 -11.58
N TYR A 44 -0.21 -5.11 -12.74
CA TYR A 44 -1.13 -4.14 -13.31
C TYR A 44 -1.38 -4.39 -14.79
N GLY A 45 -2.51 -3.88 -15.26
CA GLY A 45 -2.93 -3.91 -16.66
C GLY A 45 -4.06 -2.91 -16.89
N THR A 46 -4.58 -2.87 -18.11
CA THR A 46 -5.77 -2.07 -18.44
C THR A 46 -6.98 -3.00 -18.60
N CYS A 47 -8.19 -2.43 -18.68
CA CYS A 47 -9.38 -3.19 -19.04
C CYS A 47 -9.15 -4.02 -20.31
N HIS A 48 -9.70 -5.23 -20.32
CA HIS A 48 -9.57 -6.23 -21.39
C HIS A 48 -8.16 -6.75 -21.65
N THR A 49 -7.14 -6.36 -20.88
CA THR A 49 -5.80 -6.94 -21.00
C THR A 49 -5.81 -8.41 -20.56
N PRO A 50 -5.48 -9.37 -21.45
CA PRO A 50 -5.38 -10.78 -21.07
C PRO A 50 -4.33 -10.98 -19.99
N MET A 51 -4.58 -11.90 -19.05
CA MET A 51 -3.74 -12.17 -17.87
C MET A 51 -2.23 -12.25 -18.17
N LYS A 52 -1.81 -12.92 -19.25
CA LYS A 52 -0.40 -13.08 -19.63
C LYS A 52 0.34 -11.78 -19.96
N PHE A 53 -0.41 -10.70 -20.22
CA PHE A 53 0.13 -9.38 -20.55
C PHE A 53 0.06 -8.39 -19.38
N TRP A 54 -0.37 -8.83 -18.20
CA TRP A 54 -0.27 -8.01 -17.00
C TRP A 54 1.19 -7.89 -16.56
N ALA A 55 1.64 -6.64 -16.42
CA ALA A 55 3.01 -6.31 -16.05
C ALA A 55 3.21 -6.43 -14.54
N ALA A 56 4.41 -6.83 -14.12
CA ALA A 56 4.78 -6.78 -12.71
C ALA A 56 4.94 -5.32 -12.28
N TRP A 57 4.33 -4.97 -11.14
CA TRP A 57 4.62 -3.73 -10.45
C TRP A 57 6.03 -3.80 -9.88
N ARG A 58 6.82 -2.77 -10.11
CA ARG A 58 8.17 -2.61 -9.56
C ARG A 58 8.15 -1.36 -8.71
N GLU A 59 8.41 -1.52 -7.43
CA GLU A 59 8.64 -0.38 -6.54
C GLU A 59 10.00 0.25 -6.85
N GLU A 60 10.14 1.52 -6.50
CA GLU A 60 11.46 2.16 -6.48
C GLU A 60 12.30 1.49 -5.39
N ASP A 61 13.56 1.16 -5.71
CA ASP A 61 14.48 0.57 -4.75
C ASP A 61 14.86 1.61 -3.68
N ILE A 62 14.12 1.60 -2.57
CA ILE A 62 14.50 2.32 -1.35
C ILE A 62 15.26 1.35 -0.47
N THR A 63 16.56 1.56 -0.31
CA THR A 63 17.39 0.72 0.57
C THR A 63 16.86 0.75 2.00
N ASP A 64 17.06 -0.33 2.76
CA ASP A 64 16.69 -0.39 4.19
C ASP A 64 17.29 0.79 4.97
N THR A 65 18.50 1.22 4.62
CA THR A 65 19.16 2.38 5.22
C THR A 65 18.42 3.68 4.93
N GLN A 66 18.00 3.90 3.68
CA GLN A 66 17.19 5.07 3.31
C GLN A 66 15.82 5.02 3.97
N MET A 67 15.15 3.87 3.97
CA MET A 67 13.86 3.70 4.64
C MET A 67 13.98 3.97 6.15
N TYR A 68 15.04 3.49 6.80
CA TYR A 68 15.32 3.75 8.21
C TYR A 68 15.56 5.24 8.49
N ALA A 69 16.38 5.89 7.67
CA ALA A 69 16.66 7.32 7.79
C ALA A 69 15.39 8.17 7.61
N LEU A 70 14.57 7.85 6.60
CA LEU A 70 13.30 8.52 6.32
C LEU A 70 12.29 8.32 7.44
N ARG A 71 12.13 7.08 7.94
CA ARG A 71 11.19 6.78 9.03
C ARG A 71 11.54 7.52 10.32
N ASN A 72 12.82 7.64 10.62
CA ASN A 72 13.31 8.28 11.83
C ASN A 72 13.63 9.77 11.66
N HIS A 73 13.32 10.34 10.49
CA HIS A 73 13.51 11.75 10.23
C HIS A 73 12.54 12.57 11.09
N GLN A 74 13.08 13.42 11.97
CA GLN A 74 12.26 14.30 12.80
C GLN A 74 11.60 15.39 11.94
N LEU A 75 10.29 15.51 12.04
CA LEU A 75 9.53 16.57 11.40
C LEU A 75 9.59 17.86 12.24
N SER A 76 9.62 19.01 11.56
CA SER A 76 9.48 20.32 12.20
C SER A 76 8.08 20.52 12.79
N THR A 77 7.95 21.45 13.75
CA THR A 77 6.67 21.79 14.36
C THR A 77 5.66 22.26 13.32
N GLU A 78 6.10 23.02 12.32
CA GLU A 78 5.27 23.52 11.21
C GLU A 78 4.75 22.36 10.35
N GLN A 79 5.60 21.39 10.03
CA GLN A 79 5.20 20.18 9.27
C GLN A 79 4.21 19.32 10.05
N ILE A 80 4.43 19.14 11.35
CA ILE A 80 3.49 18.42 12.22
C ILE A 80 2.15 19.16 12.23
N HIS A 81 2.15 20.47 12.45
CA HIS A 81 0.91 21.25 12.48
C HIS A 81 0.15 21.16 11.16
N ALA A 82 0.84 21.26 10.02
CA ALA A 82 0.23 21.12 8.69
C ALA A 82 -0.35 19.71 8.44
N LEU A 83 0.34 18.65 8.86
CA LEU A 83 -0.13 17.26 8.69
C LEU A 83 -1.38 16.97 9.54
N PHE A 84 -1.46 17.56 10.74
CA PHE A 84 -2.51 17.28 11.71
C PHE A 84 -3.56 18.39 11.84
N ASP A 85 -3.55 19.40 10.97
CA ASP A 85 -4.48 20.55 11.03
C ASP A 85 -5.96 20.13 10.97
N HIS A 86 -6.25 19.04 10.25
CA HIS A 86 -7.59 18.46 10.11
C HIS A 86 -8.02 17.61 11.32
N ARG A 87 -7.16 17.44 12.34
CA ARG A 87 -7.39 16.59 13.52
C ARG A 87 -7.64 17.44 14.76
N PRO A 88 -8.37 16.93 15.77
CA PRO A 88 -8.49 17.60 17.05
C PRO A 88 -7.12 17.84 17.68
N SER A 89 -6.92 18.99 18.33
CA SER A 89 -5.63 19.40 18.92
C SER A 89 -5.08 18.42 19.98
N ALA A 90 -5.94 17.59 20.58
CA ALA A 90 -5.53 16.51 21.49
C ALA A 90 -4.63 15.46 20.81
N ASP A 91 -4.79 15.22 19.51
CA ASP A 91 -3.99 14.25 18.76
C ASP A 91 -2.54 14.71 18.58
N LEU A 92 -2.28 16.03 18.62
CA LEU A 92 -0.92 16.60 18.54
C LEU A 92 -0.05 16.17 19.72
N GLN A 93 -0.66 15.85 20.87
CA GLN A 93 0.07 15.40 22.07
C GLN A 93 0.66 13.99 21.92
N LEU A 94 0.16 13.19 20.96
CA LEU A 94 0.63 11.83 20.71
C LEU A 94 1.86 11.78 19.78
N VAL A 95 2.05 12.80 18.95
CA VAL A 95 3.11 12.87 17.92
C VAL A 95 4.52 12.75 18.53
N PRO A 96 4.87 13.43 19.64
CA PRO A 96 6.19 13.28 20.27
C PRO A 96 6.42 11.89 20.88
N THR A 97 5.35 11.18 21.23
CA THR A 97 5.43 9.86 21.87
C THR A 97 5.74 8.77 20.83
N VAL A 98 5.14 8.84 19.64
CA VAL A 98 5.37 7.90 18.54
C VAL A 98 6.82 7.96 18.01
N ASN A 99 7.40 9.16 17.91
CA ASN A 99 8.79 9.35 17.48
C ASN A 99 9.82 8.70 18.43
N ARG A 100 9.44 8.42 19.69
CA ARG A 100 10.32 7.79 20.69
C ARG A 100 10.39 6.26 20.53
N TRP A 101 9.40 5.63 19.90
CA TRP A 101 9.34 4.17 19.73
C TRP A 101 10.06 3.65 18.47
N GLY A 102 10.42 4.52 17.53
CA GLY A 102 11.14 4.16 16.30
C GLY A 102 12.66 4.02 16.43
N GLY A 103 13.24 4.56 17.51
CA GLY A 103 14.70 4.66 17.69
C GLY A 103 15.37 3.56 18.53
N THR A 104 14.60 2.72 19.23
CA THR A 104 15.16 1.62 20.04
C THR A 104 15.03 0.29 19.30
N GLY A 105 16.12 -0.11 18.65
CA GLY A 105 16.32 -1.49 18.22
C GLY A 105 16.13 -2.41 19.42
N ARG A 106 15.01 -3.15 19.46
CA ARG A 106 14.79 -4.18 20.47
C ARG A 106 15.71 -5.36 20.18
N GLN A 107 16.82 -5.42 20.91
CA GLN A 107 17.38 -6.68 21.39
C GLN A 107 16.25 -7.45 22.10
N TRP A 108 15.87 -8.60 21.55
CA TRP A 108 15.14 -9.61 22.30
C TRP A 108 16.18 -10.53 22.93
N ALA A 109 16.37 -10.38 24.24
CA ALA A 109 17.04 -11.36 25.08
C ALA A 109 15.97 -12.34 25.60
N GLY A 110 16.25 -13.65 25.50
CA GLY A 110 15.45 -14.74 26.06
C GLY A 110 14.98 -15.74 25.03
#